data_AF-A0AAV8YRX9-F1
#
_entry.id   AF-A0AAV8YRX9-F1
#
_cell.length_a   1.000
_cell.length_b   1.000
_cell.length_c   1.000
_cell.angle_alpha   90.00
_cell.angle_beta   90.00
_cell.angle_gamma   90.00
#
_symmetry.space_group_name_H-M   'P 1'
#
loop_
_entity.id
_entity.type
_entity.pdbx_description
1 polymer ?
#
loop_
_entity_poly.entity_id
_entity_poly.type
_entity_poly.pdbx_seq_one_letter_code
_entity_poly.pdbx_strand_id
1 'polypeptide(L)'
;MTSAILMDIIKFVEDSGPQRQKSVQIFFKLVNDWFDVFNISIPVSDSRARNRAYGLALEEQNRILNKMSEVITQLKVINSRSKLPFQKGILLSNSALQMLMEDLNRRFGAQYLLTRRINQDVIENFFGVIRAKGGLHDHPSPLEFKYRLRSFILGKNQGAYSDYSNVELDDTPDIPLSGTLIKS
;
A
#
# COMPACT_ATOMS: atom_id res chain seq x y z
N MET A 1 4.93 -18.06 5.01
CA MET A 1 4.33 -18.14 3.66
C MET A 1 5.28 -17.66 2.55
N THR A 2 6.31 -16.87 2.85
CA THR A 2 7.32 -16.35 1.90
C THR A 2 8.38 -17.36 1.44
N SER A 3 8.61 -18.46 2.16
CA SER A 3 9.71 -19.40 1.87
C SER A 3 9.49 -20.24 0.59
N ALA A 4 8.32 -20.85 0.40
CA ALA A 4 8.10 -21.76 -0.75
C ALA A 4 8.04 -21.03 -2.10
N ILE A 5 7.29 -19.91 -2.16
CA ILE A 5 7.13 -19.14 -3.40
C ILE A 5 8.46 -18.52 -3.83
N LEU A 6 9.26 -18.02 -2.88
CA LEU A 6 10.57 -17.46 -3.18
C LEU A 6 11.52 -18.54 -3.71
N MET A 7 11.49 -19.74 -3.13
CA MET A 7 12.28 -20.88 -3.61
C MET A 7 11.85 -21.34 -5.00
N ASP A 8 10.55 -21.39 -5.29
CA ASP A 8 10.05 -21.74 -6.63
C ASP A 8 10.44 -20.70 -7.68
N ILE A 9 10.46 -19.41 -7.32
CA ILE A 9 10.94 -18.33 -8.18
C ILE A 9 12.44 -18.46 -8.43
N ILE A 10 13.23 -18.68 -7.37
CA ILE A 10 14.69 -18.86 -7.49
C ILE A 10 15.00 -20.06 -8.40
N LYS A 11 14.35 -21.20 -8.16
CA LYS A 11 14.52 -22.40 -8.96
C LYS A 11 14.11 -22.19 -10.43
N PHE A 12 12.98 -21.52 -10.67
CA PHE A 12 12.55 -21.17 -12.02
C PHE A 12 13.57 -20.27 -12.74
N VAL A 13 14.19 -19.33 -12.03
CA VAL A 13 15.23 -18.45 -12.57
C VAL A 13 16.51 -19.24 -12.85
N GLU A 14 16.97 -20.08 -11.94
CA GLU A 14 18.18 -20.90 -12.11
C GLU A 14 18.05 -21.88 -13.30
N ASP A 15 16.89 -22.51 -13.45
CA ASP A 15 16.60 -23.45 -14.54
C ASP A 15 16.35 -22.75 -15.90
N SER A 16 16.33 -21.42 -15.92
CA SER A 16 16.06 -20.61 -17.11
C SER A 16 17.33 -20.14 -17.82
N GLY A 17 17.31 -20.08 -19.15
CA GLY A 17 18.42 -19.50 -19.92
C GLY A 17 18.68 -18.00 -19.60
N PRO A 18 19.89 -17.48 -19.84
CA PRO A 18 20.33 -16.15 -19.38
C PRO A 18 19.39 -15.00 -19.77
N GLN A 19 18.82 -15.04 -20.97
CA GLN A 19 17.90 -14.02 -21.47
C GLN A 19 16.58 -13.98 -20.68
N ARG A 20 16.09 -15.15 -20.26
CA ARG A 20 14.87 -15.26 -19.46
C ARG A 20 15.13 -14.79 -18.02
N GLN A 21 16.28 -15.15 -17.44
CA GLN A 21 16.70 -14.63 -16.12
C GLN A 21 16.70 -13.10 -16.08
N LYS A 22 17.32 -12.46 -17.07
CA LYS A 22 17.36 -10.99 -17.16
C LYS A 22 15.95 -10.39 -17.27
N SER A 23 15.08 -10.99 -18.07
CA SER A 23 13.69 -10.53 -18.24
C SER A 23 12.90 -10.62 -16.94
N VAL A 24 13.07 -11.72 -16.18
CA VAL A 24 12.43 -11.93 -14.88
C VAL A 24 12.93 -10.92 -13.85
N GLN A 25 14.24 -10.68 -13.77
CA GLN A 25 14.82 -9.67 -12.88
C GLN A 25 14.27 -8.26 -13.15
N ILE A 26 14.18 -7.87 -14.43
CA ILE A 26 13.61 -6.58 -14.84
C ILE A 26 12.14 -6.47 -14.40
N PHE A 27 11.36 -7.54 -14.57
CA PHE A 27 9.96 -7.55 -14.16
C PHE A 27 9.81 -7.43 -12.64
N PHE A 28 10.55 -8.22 -11.85
CA PHE A 28 10.50 -8.13 -10.39
C PHE A 28 10.91 -6.76 -9.88
N LYS A 29 11.95 -6.17 -10.48
CA LYS A 29 12.35 -4.80 -10.14
C LYS A 29 11.22 -3.80 -10.43
N LEU A 30 10.56 -3.91 -11.57
CA LEU A 30 9.42 -3.05 -11.91
C LEU A 30 8.27 -3.20 -10.91
N VAL A 31 7.94 -4.44 -10.54
CA VAL A 31 6.88 -4.72 -9.54
C VAL A 31 7.26 -4.14 -8.18
N ASN A 32 8.51 -4.30 -7.74
CA ASN A 32 8.99 -3.73 -6.49
C ASN A 32 8.91 -2.19 -6.52
N ASP A 33 9.47 -1.56 -7.55
CA ASP A 33 9.47 -0.11 -7.67
C ASP A 33 8.04 0.45 -7.76
N TRP A 34 7.12 -0.26 -8.43
CA TRP A 34 5.71 0.09 -8.50
C TRP A 34 5.02 -0.03 -7.14
N PHE A 35 5.30 -1.10 -6.38
CA PHE A 35 4.76 -1.29 -5.05
C PHE A 35 5.28 -0.22 -4.06
N ASP A 36 6.56 0.13 -4.15
CA ASP A 36 7.17 1.21 -3.38
C ASP A 36 6.37 2.53 -3.56
N VAL A 37 6.01 2.88 -4.80
CA VAL A 37 5.20 4.09 -5.10
C VAL A 37 3.83 4.07 -4.41
N PHE A 38 3.20 2.90 -4.28
CA PHE A 38 1.87 2.74 -3.67
C PHE A 38 1.90 2.57 -2.14
N ASN A 39 3.08 2.48 -1.51
CA ASN A 39 3.19 2.14 -0.09
C ASN A 39 4.02 3.13 0.74
N ILE A 40 3.92 4.43 0.43
CA ILE A 40 4.74 5.47 1.07
C ILE A 40 4.02 6.09 2.25
N SER A 41 4.74 6.20 3.37
CA SER A 41 4.21 6.70 4.65
C SER A 41 4.89 7.94 5.18
N ILE A 42 6.11 8.22 4.75
CA ILE A 42 6.84 9.42 5.14
C ILE A 42 7.24 10.21 3.88
N PRO A 43 7.23 11.56 3.93
CA PRO A 43 7.48 12.39 2.75
C PRO A 43 8.80 12.07 2.04
N VAL A 44 9.87 11.87 2.82
CA VAL A 44 11.18 11.49 2.31
C VAL A 44 11.68 10.33 3.17
N SER A 45 11.50 9.11 2.69
CA SER A 45 11.99 7.92 3.40
C SER A 45 13.45 7.62 3.13
N ASP A 46 13.96 7.95 1.94
CA ASP A 46 15.37 7.84 1.58
C ASP A 46 15.76 8.75 0.39
N SER A 47 17.00 8.60 -0.09
CA SER A 47 17.56 9.35 -1.21
C SER A 47 16.97 8.98 -2.59
N ARG A 48 16.36 7.79 -2.74
CA ARG A 48 15.81 7.26 -3.98
C ARG A 48 14.47 7.93 -4.29
N ALA A 49 14.39 8.53 -5.48
CA ALA A 49 13.22 9.29 -5.94
C ALA A 49 11.88 8.55 -5.80
N ARG A 50 11.83 7.25 -6.10
CA ARG A 50 10.60 6.43 -6.03
C ARG A 50 10.05 6.23 -4.61
N ASN A 51 10.88 6.42 -3.58
CA ASN A 51 10.52 6.20 -2.18
C ASN A 51 10.12 7.50 -1.45
N ARG A 52 10.10 8.62 -2.18
CA ARG A 52 9.54 9.88 -1.71
C ARG A 52 8.04 9.89 -1.94
N ALA A 53 7.29 10.63 -1.13
CA ALA A 53 5.85 10.77 -1.30
C ALA A 53 5.48 11.15 -2.73
N TYR A 54 4.35 10.61 -3.19
CA TYR A 54 3.90 10.76 -4.57
C TYR A 54 3.66 12.25 -4.85
N GLY A 55 4.32 12.82 -5.85
CA GLY A 55 4.34 14.27 -6.10
C GLY A 55 5.71 14.93 -5.94
N LEU A 56 6.58 14.42 -5.05
CA LEU A 56 7.92 14.98 -4.82
C LEU A 56 8.97 14.56 -5.86
N ALA A 57 8.69 13.53 -6.64
CA ALA A 57 9.54 13.05 -7.73
C ALA A 57 8.67 12.54 -8.90
N LEU A 58 7.70 13.37 -9.27
CA LEU A 58 6.55 12.96 -10.08
C LEU A 58 6.95 12.39 -11.46
N GLU A 59 8.00 12.91 -12.08
CA GLU A 59 8.49 12.40 -13.37
C GLU A 59 8.90 10.92 -13.28
N GLU A 60 9.77 10.57 -12.32
CA GLU A 60 10.24 9.20 -12.13
C GLU A 60 9.12 8.28 -11.63
N GLN A 61 8.29 8.76 -10.72
CA GLN A 61 7.14 8.01 -10.20
C GLN A 61 6.16 7.69 -11.34
N ASN A 62 5.82 8.67 -12.18
CA ASN A 62 4.95 8.46 -13.34
C ASN A 62 5.59 7.56 -14.39
N ARG A 63 6.92 7.62 -14.58
CA ARG A 63 7.63 6.68 -15.46
C ARG A 63 7.43 5.23 -15.00
N ILE A 64 7.52 4.97 -13.70
CA ILE A 64 7.27 3.64 -13.11
C ILE A 64 5.81 3.21 -13.33
N LEU A 65 4.85 4.08 -12.99
CA LEU A 65 3.41 3.79 -13.16
C LEU A 65 3.07 3.48 -14.63
N ASN A 66 3.56 4.31 -15.56
CA ASN A 66 3.33 4.14 -16.99
C ASN A 66 3.97 2.84 -17.50
N LYS A 67 5.18 2.51 -17.04
CA LYS A 67 5.85 1.27 -17.43
C LYS A 67 5.11 0.04 -16.92
N MET A 68 4.60 0.07 -15.69
CA MET A 68 3.76 -1.00 -15.15
C MET A 68 2.46 -1.14 -15.94
N SER A 69 1.79 -0.02 -16.27
CA SER A 69 0.59 -0.03 -17.11
C SER A 69 0.84 -0.61 -18.50
N GLU A 70 1.98 -0.32 -19.13
CA GLU A 70 2.38 -0.91 -20.41
C GLU A 70 2.53 -2.43 -20.30
N VAL A 71 3.30 -2.90 -19.32
CA VAL A 71 3.54 -4.34 -19.08
C VAL A 71 2.23 -5.07 -18.79
N ILE A 72 1.37 -4.55 -17.91
CA ILE A 72 0.09 -5.18 -17.56
C ILE A 72 -0.91 -5.14 -18.73
N THR A 73 -0.82 -4.11 -19.58
CA THR A 73 -1.58 -4.04 -20.83
C THR A 73 -1.17 -5.16 -21.80
N GLN A 74 0.11 -5.47 -21.91
CA GLN A 74 0.62 -6.50 -22.82
C GLN A 74 0.58 -7.92 -22.21
N LEU A 75 0.53 -8.04 -20.88
CA LEU A 75 0.54 -9.31 -20.17
C LEU A 75 -0.66 -10.20 -20.58
N LYS A 76 -0.35 -11.36 -21.17
CA LYS A 76 -1.31 -12.41 -21.49
C LYS A 76 -1.25 -13.50 -20.42
N VAL A 77 -2.39 -13.76 -19.79
CA VAL A 77 -2.51 -14.85 -18.83
C VAL A 77 -2.92 -16.11 -19.58
N ILE A 78 -2.16 -17.20 -19.39
CA ILE A 78 -2.46 -18.50 -20.00
C ILE A 78 -3.89 -18.91 -19.61
N ASN A 79 -4.63 -19.47 -20.56
CA ASN A 79 -6.03 -19.86 -20.40
C ASN A 79 -7.03 -18.71 -20.15
N SER A 80 -6.61 -17.45 -20.33
CA SER A 80 -7.53 -16.31 -20.33
C SER A 80 -7.69 -15.72 -21.72
N ARG A 81 -8.94 -15.41 -22.11
CA ARG A 81 -9.26 -14.71 -23.37
C ARG A 81 -9.39 -13.20 -23.20
N SER A 82 -9.42 -12.72 -21.96
CA SER A 82 -9.61 -11.29 -21.63
C SER A 82 -8.75 -10.89 -20.44
N LYS A 83 -8.69 -9.58 -20.17
CA LYS A 83 -7.98 -9.07 -18.99
C LYS A 83 -8.66 -9.53 -17.72
N LEU A 84 -7.88 -10.14 -16.84
CA LEU A 84 -8.34 -10.55 -15.51
C LEU A 84 -8.58 -9.33 -14.62
N PRO A 85 -9.41 -9.45 -13.56
CA PRO A 85 -9.73 -8.34 -12.67
C PRO A 85 -8.50 -7.63 -12.09
N PHE A 86 -7.44 -8.35 -11.71
CA PHE A 86 -6.22 -7.73 -11.18
C PHE A 86 -5.52 -6.83 -12.21
N GLN A 87 -5.53 -7.21 -13.50
CA GLN A 87 -4.93 -6.40 -14.56
C GLN A 87 -5.71 -5.08 -14.72
N LYS A 88 -7.04 -5.15 -14.68
CA LYS A 88 -7.91 -3.97 -14.71
C LYS A 88 -7.70 -3.11 -13.46
N GLY A 89 -7.56 -3.75 -12.30
CA GLY A 89 -7.28 -3.10 -11.03
C GLY A 89 -5.99 -2.29 -11.07
N ILE A 90 -4.88 -2.86 -11.51
CA ILE A 90 -3.60 -2.15 -11.62
C ILE A 90 -3.70 -0.94 -12.57
N LEU A 91 -4.32 -1.13 -13.75
CA LEU A 91 -4.49 -0.05 -14.73
C LEU A 91 -5.35 1.10 -14.17
N LEU A 92 -6.43 0.75 -13.47
CA LEU A 92 -7.30 1.72 -12.80
C LEU A 92 -6.56 2.45 -11.69
N SER A 93 -5.87 1.75 -10.80
CA SER A 93 -5.13 2.33 -9.68
C SER A 93 -4.05 3.29 -10.15
N ASN A 94 -3.30 2.95 -11.20
CA ASN A 94 -2.25 3.83 -11.75
C ASN A 94 -2.84 5.14 -12.27
N SER A 95 -3.92 5.05 -13.06
CA SER A 95 -4.60 6.21 -13.62
C SER A 95 -5.25 7.06 -12.52
N ALA A 96 -5.89 6.42 -11.54
CA ALA A 96 -6.56 7.09 -10.43
C ALA A 96 -5.56 7.84 -9.54
N LEU A 97 -4.39 7.26 -9.25
CA LEU A 97 -3.36 7.92 -8.44
C LEU A 97 -2.83 9.20 -9.12
N GLN A 98 -2.57 9.14 -10.43
CA GLN A 98 -2.15 10.29 -11.24
C GLN A 98 -3.20 11.40 -11.19
N MET A 99 -4.45 11.06 -11.50
CA MET A 99 -5.57 12.02 -11.51
C MET A 99 -5.85 12.61 -10.12
N LEU A 100 -5.74 11.79 -9.06
CA LEU A 100 -5.95 12.23 -7.69
C LEU A 100 -4.90 13.27 -7.29
N MET A 101 -3.62 13.04 -7.58
CA MET A 101 -2.57 13.99 -7.25
C MET A 101 -2.74 15.32 -7.99
N GLU A 102 -3.11 15.26 -9.26
CA GLU A 102 -3.40 16.45 -10.06
C GLU A 102 -4.59 17.24 -9.51
N ASP A 103 -5.67 16.56 -9.11
CA ASP A 103 -6.85 17.21 -8.52
C ASP A 103 -6.54 17.81 -7.14
N LEU A 104 -5.79 17.10 -6.29
CA LEU A 104 -5.35 17.59 -4.98
C LEU A 104 -4.44 18.80 -5.09
N ASN A 105 -3.50 18.80 -6.03
CA ASN A 105 -2.62 19.93 -6.27
C ASN A 105 -3.42 21.14 -6.76
N ARG A 106 -4.29 20.95 -7.76
CA ARG A 106 -5.09 22.03 -8.35
C ARG A 106 -6.07 22.67 -7.35
N ARG A 107 -6.72 21.87 -6.49
CA ARG A 107 -7.77 22.36 -5.58
C ARG A 107 -7.23 22.85 -4.24
N PHE A 108 -6.17 22.21 -3.74
CA PHE A 108 -5.71 22.42 -2.35
C PHE A 108 -4.23 22.81 -2.27
N GLY A 109 -3.51 22.92 -3.39
CA GLY A 109 -2.08 23.19 -3.39
C GLY A 109 -1.25 22.06 -2.79
N ALA A 110 -1.79 20.84 -2.73
CA ALA A 110 -1.08 19.70 -2.16
C ALA A 110 0.20 19.42 -2.97
N GLN A 111 1.34 19.38 -2.28
CA GLN A 111 2.64 19.11 -2.90
C GLN A 111 2.90 17.61 -3.09
N TYR A 112 2.29 16.77 -2.25
CA TYR A 112 2.48 15.33 -2.28
C TYR A 112 1.32 14.57 -1.63
N LEU A 113 1.30 13.25 -1.85
CA LEU A 113 0.38 12.29 -1.27
C LEU A 113 1.15 11.12 -0.64
N LEU A 114 0.78 10.76 0.60
CA LEU A 114 1.27 9.55 1.28
C LEU A 114 0.39 8.37 0.86
N THR A 115 0.89 7.54 -0.05
CA THR A 115 0.12 6.49 -0.70
C THR A 115 -0.28 5.35 0.23
N ARG A 116 0.43 5.13 1.35
CA ARG A 116 -0.01 4.20 2.41
C ARG A 116 -1.34 4.62 3.07
N ARG A 117 -1.73 5.90 3.00
CA ARG A 117 -3.02 6.38 3.56
C ARG A 117 -4.23 6.08 2.67
N ILE A 118 -4.03 5.63 1.43
CA ILE A 118 -5.11 5.31 0.49
C ILE A 118 -5.24 3.82 0.17
N ASN A 119 -4.42 2.97 0.79
CA ASN A 119 -4.52 1.52 0.70
C ASN A 119 -5.44 0.94 1.81
N GLN A 120 -5.69 -0.37 1.78
CA GLN A 120 -6.60 -1.02 2.74
C GLN A 120 -5.89 -1.46 4.03
N ASP A 121 -4.56 -1.34 4.12
CA ASP A 121 -3.75 -1.87 5.23
C ASP A 121 -4.18 -1.29 6.57
N VAL A 122 -4.56 -0.01 6.62
CA VAL A 122 -5.06 0.64 7.85
C VAL A 122 -6.31 -0.08 8.38
N ILE A 123 -7.21 -0.49 7.49
CA ILE A 123 -8.42 -1.22 7.86
C ILE A 123 -8.10 -2.68 8.22
N GLU A 124 -7.15 -3.31 7.53
CA GLU A 124 -6.69 -4.66 7.86
C GLU A 124 -6.04 -4.73 9.25
N ASN A 125 -5.16 -3.75 9.55
CA ASN A 125 -4.54 -3.58 10.86
C ASN A 125 -5.59 -3.34 11.95
N PHE A 126 -6.60 -2.51 11.66
CA PHE A 126 -7.74 -2.32 12.56
C PHE A 126 -8.48 -3.63 12.85
N PHE A 127 -8.77 -4.45 11.83
CA PHE A 127 -9.37 -5.76 12.05
C PHE A 127 -8.45 -6.71 12.84
N GLY A 128 -7.14 -6.64 12.63
CA GLY A 128 -6.14 -7.34 13.44
C GLY A 128 -6.26 -7.01 14.92
N VAL A 129 -6.33 -5.73 15.28
CA VAL A 129 -6.53 -5.27 16.66
C VAL A 129 -7.84 -5.80 17.26
N ILE A 130 -8.94 -5.76 16.50
CA ILE A 130 -10.24 -6.26 16.98
C ILE A 130 -10.22 -7.77 17.19
N ARG A 131 -9.55 -8.54 16.32
CA ARG A 131 -9.37 -9.99 16.51
C ARG A 131 -8.51 -10.29 17.73
N ALA A 132 -7.39 -9.59 17.90
CA ALA A 132 -6.47 -9.76 19.03
C ALA A 132 -7.11 -9.54 20.40
N LYS A 133 -8.13 -8.68 20.51
CA LYS A 133 -8.92 -8.51 21.74
C LYS A 133 -9.63 -9.78 22.22
N GLY A 134 -9.78 -10.80 21.37
CA GLY A 134 -10.34 -12.10 21.73
C GLY A 134 -9.34 -13.12 22.29
N GLY A 135 -8.04 -12.77 22.37
CA GLY A 135 -7.00 -13.73 22.72
C GLY A 135 -6.99 -14.91 21.72
N LEU A 136 -7.22 -16.13 22.24
CA LEU A 136 -7.31 -17.35 21.43
C LEU A 136 -8.59 -17.43 20.56
N HIS A 137 -9.59 -16.57 20.80
CA HIS A 137 -10.82 -16.50 19.99
C HIS A 137 -10.72 -15.37 18.94
N ASP A 138 -10.00 -15.65 17.86
CA ASP A 138 -9.67 -14.71 16.78
C ASP A 138 -10.75 -14.60 15.68
N HIS A 139 -11.80 -15.44 15.73
CA HIS A 139 -12.94 -15.44 14.81
C HIS A 139 -14.25 -15.03 15.52
N PRO A 140 -14.45 -13.74 15.83
CA PRO A 140 -15.65 -13.29 16.52
C PRO A 140 -16.91 -13.42 15.66
N SER A 141 -18.02 -13.80 16.29
CA SER A 141 -19.37 -13.61 15.74
C SER A 141 -19.70 -12.12 15.57
N PRO A 142 -20.74 -11.76 14.78
CA PRO A 142 -21.12 -10.36 14.59
C PRO A 142 -21.41 -9.61 15.90
N LEU A 143 -21.99 -10.29 16.89
CA LEU A 143 -22.29 -9.71 18.21
C LEU A 143 -21.00 -9.45 19.01
N GLU A 144 -20.06 -10.40 18.99
CA GLU A 144 -18.76 -10.24 19.65
C GLU A 144 -17.93 -9.14 18.99
N PHE A 145 -17.93 -9.06 17.66
CA PHE A 145 -17.30 -7.96 16.94
C PHE A 145 -17.86 -6.61 17.39
N LYS A 146 -19.19 -6.48 17.49
CA LYS A 146 -19.85 -5.25 17.98
C LYS A 146 -19.38 -4.87 19.39
N TYR A 147 -19.25 -5.84 20.29
CA TYR A 147 -18.76 -5.58 21.65
C TYR A 147 -17.29 -5.18 21.68
N ARG A 148 -16.43 -5.88 20.91
CA ARG A 148 -15.00 -5.54 20.80
C ARG A 148 -14.79 -4.17 20.17
N LEU A 149 -15.58 -3.83 19.16
CA LEU A 149 -15.61 -2.51 18.53
C LEU A 149 -16.01 -1.42 19.53
N ARG A 150 -17.09 -1.64 20.28
CA ARG A 150 -17.53 -0.71 21.34
C ARG A 150 -16.44 -0.49 22.37
N SER A 151 -15.80 -1.58 22.84
CA SER A 151 -14.67 -1.51 23.77
C SER A 151 -13.49 -0.74 23.18
N PHE A 152 -13.15 -0.96 21.91
CA PHE A 152 -12.08 -0.24 21.22
C PHE A 152 -12.36 1.27 21.14
N ILE A 153 -13.57 1.67 20.75
CA ILE A 153 -13.98 3.08 20.66
C ILE A 153 -13.93 3.76 22.04
N LEU A 154 -14.42 3.08 23.08
CA LEU A 154 -14.42 3.62 24.45
C LEU A 154 -13.01 3.65 25.06
N GLY A 155 -12.17 2.65 24.76
CA GLY A 155 -10.80 2.56 25.26
C GLY A 155 -9.83 3.53 24.59
N LYS A 156 -10.02 3.86 23.30
CA LYS A 156 -9.22 4.88 22.59
C LYS A 156 -9.30 6.27 23.23
N ASN A 157 -10.40 6.58 23.93
CA ASN A 157 -10.57 7.85 24.66
C ASN A 157 -9.95 7.84 26.07
N GLN A 158 -9.33 6.73 26.49
CA GLN A 158 -8.73 6.56 27.82
C GLN A 158 -7.29 6.06 27.71
N GLY A 159 -6.41 6.75 26.97
CA GLY A 159 -4.94 6.69 27.12
C GLY A 159 -4.25 5.31 27.24
N ALA A 160 -4.88 4.21 26.81
CA ALA A 160 -4.45 2.85 27.15
C ALA A 160 -4.14 2.06 25.88
N TYR A 161 -2.97 2.31 25.32
CA TYR A 161 -2.26 1.29 24.54
C TYR A 161 -1.22 0.68 25.47
N SER A 162 -1.29 -0.63 25.67
CA SER A 162 -0.19 -1.38 26.27
C SER A 162 0.94 -1.51 25.25
N ASP A 163 2.17 -1.23 25.66
CA ASP A 163 3.41 -1.30 24.84
C ASP A 163 3.75 -2.70 24.27
N TYR A 164 2.86 -3.68 24.39
CA TYR A 164 3.07 -5.10 24.05
C TYR A 164 2.22 -5.61 22.87
N SER A 165 1.56 -4.74 22.10
CA SER A 165 0.83 -5.18 20.91
C SER A 165 1.77 -5.40 19.71
N ASN A 166 1.70 -6.56 19.07
CA ASN A 166 2.41 -6.90 17.81
C ASN A 166 1.85 -6.16 16.57
N VAL A 167 1.33 -4.95 16.75
CA VAL A 167 0.85 -4.09 15.66
C VAL A 167 1.95 -3.08 15.43
N GLU A 168 2.44 -2.96 14.20
CA GLU A 168 3.42 -1.93 13.86
C GLU A 168 2.90 -0.57 14.32
N LEU A 169 3.75 0.19 15.01
CA LEU A 169 3.46 1.58 15.33
C LEU A 169 3.26 2.32 14.01
N ASP A 170 2.15 3.02 13.88
CA ASP A 170 1.92 3.86 12.70
C ASP A 170 2.80 5.11 12.84
N ASP A 171 4.04 5.01 12.35
CA ASP A 171 5.01 6.12 12.34
C ASP A 171 4.65 7.21 11.30
N THR A 172 3.47 7.12 10.68
CA THR A 172 2.97 8.14 9.78
C THR A 172 2.63 9.39 10.61
N PRO A 173 3.32 10.53 10.43
CA PRO A 173 3.09 11.71 11.24
C PRO A 173 1.62 12.13 11.14
N ASP A 174 0.97 12.24 12.29
CA ASP A 174 -0.34 12.86 12.40
C ASP A 174 -0.20 14.33 12.01
N ILE A 175 -1.11 14.82 11.15
CA ILE A 175 -1.29 16.26 10.99
C ILE A 175 -1.90 16.72 12.31
N PRO A 176 -1.26 17.61 13.07
CA PRO A 176 -1.89 18.15 14.26
C PRO A 176 -3.17 18.83 13.81
N LEU A 177 -4.32 18.35 14.30
CA LEU A 177 -5.59 19.08 14.24
C LEU A 177 -5.50 20.28 15.21
N SER A 178 -4.50 21.15 15.03
CA SER A 178 -4.51 22.47 15.61
C SER A 178 -5.28 23.35 14.64
N GLY A 179 -6.59 23.45 14.90
CA GLY A 179 -7.41 24.47 14.29
C GLY A 179 -6.80 25.84 14.60
N THR A 180 -6.11 26.42 13.62
CA THR A 180 -5.84 27.86 13.64
C THR A 180 -7.18 28.51 13.27
N LEU A 181 -7.97 28.81 14.29
CA LEU A 181 -9.00 29.83 14.20
C LEU A 181 -8.28 31.13 13.83
N ILE A 182 -8.27 31.45 12.54
CA ILE A 182 -7.99 32.81 12.07
C ILE A 182 -9.16 33.64 12.60
N LYS A 183 -8.97 34.27 13.76
CA LYS A 183 -9.78 35.42 14.14
C LYS A 183 -9.34 36.57 13.25
N SER A 184 -10.30 37.11 12.50
CA SER A 184 -10.26 38.42 11.84
C SER A 184 -9.82 39.53 12.79
#